data_AF-A0A7Y6YAE9-F1
#
_entry.id   AF-A0A7Y6YAE9-F1
#
_cell.length_a   1.000
_cell.length_b   1.000
_cell.length_c   1.000
_cell.angle_alpha   90.00
_cell.angle_beta   90.00
_cell.angle_gamma   90.00
#
_symmetry.space_group_name_H-M   'P 1'
#
loop_
_entity.id
_entity.type
_entity.pdbx_description
1 polymer ?
#
loop_
_entity_poly.entity_id
_entity_poly.type
_entity_poly.pdbx_seq_one_letter_code
_entity_poly.pdbx_strand_id
1 'polypeptide(L)'
;MQSSIDIDTPNLGPVTVSQHVVKHFSKLCNSDMDEALAKTEKILKDPEIERLEIPAAVAEMMADPNVLEFWLHRDRSTVFMVKPQKNARLVEMVMNQSMAGFQFDNTRS
;
A
#
# COMPACT_ATOMS: atom_id res chain seq x y z
N MET A 1 23.76 1.43 -1.30
CA MET A 1 22.56 0.87 -0.65
C MET A 1 21.39 1.16 -1.57
N GLN A 2 20.64 0.14 -1.98
CA GLN A 2 19.57 0.28 -2.97
C GLN A 2 18.38 0.97 -2.31
N SER A 3 18.06 2.18 -2.76
CA SER A 3 17.19 3.13 -2.06
C SER A 3 15.69 2.79 -2.15
N SER A 4 15.32 1.90 -3.06
CA SER A 4 13.96 1.47 -3.35
C SER A 4 13.99 0.18 -4.18
N ILE A 5 12.88 -0.57 -4.19
CA ILE A 5 12.67 -1.73 -5.06
C ILE A 5 11.50 -1.47 -6.01
N ASP A 6 11.57 -1.99 -7.23
CA ASP A 6 10.49 -1.91 -8.21
C ASP A 6 9.76 -3.25 -8.30
N ILE A 7 8.44 -3.21 -8.22
CA ILE A 7 7.56 -4.38 -8.17
C ILE A 7 6.43 -4.19 -9.16
N ASP A 8 6.24 -5.15 -10.06
CA ASP A 8 5.03 -5.24 -10.87
C ASP A 8 3.91 -5.86 -10.05
N THR A 9 2.83 -5.12 -9.86
CA THR A 9 1.65 -5.54 -9.09
C THR A 9 0.44 -5.70 -10.01
N PRO A 10 -0.49 -6.62 -9.70
CA PRO A 10 -1.66 -6.86 -10.54
C PRO A 10 -2.63 -5.67 -10.54
N ASN A 11 -2.82 -5.01 -9.39
CA ASN A 11 -3.85 -3.98 -9.24
C ASN A 11 -3.27 -2.55 -9.24
N LEU A 12 -2.07 -2.33 -8.69
CA LEU A 12 -1.42 -1.01 -8.65
C LEU A 12 -0.50 -0.79 -9.86
N GLY A 13 -0.35 -1.75 -10.76
CA GLY A 13 0.66 -1.69 -11.83
C GLY A 13 2.10 -1.66 -11.28
N PRO A 14 3.06 -1.13 -12.04
CA PRO A 14 4.44 -1.00 -11.58
C PRO A 14 4.54 0.00 -10.42
N VAL A 15 5.12 -0.44 -9.30
CA VAL A 15 5.32 0.38 -8.12
C VAL A 15 6.78 0.36 -7.66
N THR A 16 7.29 1.52 -7.29
CA THR A 16 8.52 1.66 -6.52
C THR A 16 8.16 1.66 -5.04
N VAL A 17 8.86 0.89 -4.21
CA VAL A 17 8.59 0.78 -2.77
C VAL A 17 9.66 1.50 -1.98
N SER A 18 9.23 2.37 -1.06
CA SER A 18 10.14 3.09 -0.16
C SER A 18 10.79 2.16 0.87
N GLN A 19 12.00 2.51 1.30
CA GLN A 19 12.67 1.78 2.39
C GLN A 19 11.85 1.81 3.70
N HIS A 20 11.02 2.82 3.93
CA HIS A 20 10.16 2.90 5.12
C HIS A 20 9.15 1.77 5.16
N VAL A 21 8.62 1.36 4.00
CA VAL A 21 7.70 0.22 3.88
C VAL A 21 8.41 -1.09 4.20
N VAL A 22 9.59 -1.33 3.61
CA VAL A 22 10.37 -2.55 3.88
C VAL A 22 10.78 -2.62 5.35
N LYS A 23 11.21 -1.50 5.93
CA LYS A 23 11.56 -1.40 7.36
C LYS A 23 10.36 -1.60 8.28
N HIS A 24 9.14 -1.28 7.84
CA HIS A 24 7.94 -1.60 8.59
C HIS A 24 7.76 -3.11 8.68
N PHE A 25 7.85 -3.82 7.57
CA PHE A 25 7.69 -5.27 7.54
C PHE A 25 8.83 -6.02 8.22
N SER A 26 10.07 -5.50 8.21
CA SER A 26 11.19 -6.16 8.89
C SER A 26 11.00 -6.26 10.41
N LYS A 27 10.25 -5.34 11.02
CA LYS A 27 9.85 -5.45 12.43
C LYS A 27 9.01 -6.70 12.72
N LEU A 28 8.35 -7.25 11.70
CA LEU A 28 7.55 -8.48 11.77
C LEU A 28 8.36 -9.73 11.39
N CYS A 29 9.62 -9.57 10.99
CA CYS A 29 10.51 -10.63 10.49
C CYS A 29 11.83 -10.65 11.28
N ASN A 30 11.81 -10.36 12.58
CA ASN A 30 13.02 -10.33 13.42
C ASN A 30 14.15 -9.41 12.88
N SER A 31 13.79 -8.33 12.18
CA SER A 31 14.71 -7.42 11.46
C SER A 31 15.46 -8.04 10.28
N ASP A 32 15.05 -9.21 9.80
CA ASP A 32 15.51 -9.79 8.55
C ASP A 32 14.97 -8.96 7.37
N MET A 33 15.88 -8.39 6.60
CA MET A 33 15.54 -7.52 5.46
C MET A 33 15.15 -8.31 4.22
N ASP A 34 15.71 -9.50 4.01
CA ASP A 34 15.39 -10.33 2.84
C ASP A 34 14.00 -10.94 3.01
N GLU A 35 13.66 -11.41 4.22
CA GLU A 35 12.32 -11.86 4.55
C GLU A 35 11.31 -10.69 4.46
N ALA A 36 11.70 -9.48 4.90
CA ALA A 36 10.84 -8.30 4.79
C ALA A 36 10.56 -7.90 3.34
N LEU A 37 11.56 -7.98 2.45
CA LEU A 37 11.41 -7.71 1.02
C LEU A 37 10.45 -8.72 0.39
N ALA A 38 10.69 -10.02 0.62
CA ALA A 38 9.82 -11.08 0.12
C ALA A 38 8.38 -10.93 0.61
N LYS A 39 8.18 -10.54 1.87
CA LYS A 39 6.87 -10.28 2.46
C LYS A 39 6.19 -9.04 1.85
N THR A 40 6.94 -7.97 1.64
CA THR A 40 6.46 -6.73 1.01
C THR A 40 5.98 -7.02 -0.42
N GLU A 41 6.79 -7.73 -1.20
CA GLU A 41 6.45 -8.15 -2.55
C GLU A 41 5.23 -9.06 -2.58
N LYS A 42 5.18 -10.07 -1.71
CA LYS A 42 4.05 -10.99 -1.62
C LYS A 42 2.74 -10.26 -1.34
N ILE A 43 2.75 -9.29 -0.44
CA ILE A 43 1.54 -8.52 -0.10
C ILE A 43 1.16 -7.62 -1.27
N LEU A 44 2.09 -6.84 -1.83
CA LEU A 44 1.80 -5.93 -2.95
C LEU A 44 1.34 -6.63 -4.24
N LYS A 45 1.71 -7.91 -4.42
CA LYS A 45 1.24 -8.76 -5.52
C LYS A 45 -0.08 -9.49 -5.21
N ASP A 46 -0.63 -9.35 -4.00
CA ASP A 46 -1.87 -10.01 -3.63
C ASP A 46 -3.05 -9.35 -4.37
N PRO A 47 -3.86 -10.11 -5.13
CA PRO A 47 -4.99 -9.57 -5.89
C PRO A 47 -6.10 -9.03 -4.98
N GLU A 48 -6.07 -9.33 -3.68
CA GLU A 48 -7.02 -8.77 -2.72
C GLU A 48 -6.71 -7.32 -2.32
N ILE A 49 -5.59 -6.75 -2.77
CA ILE A 49 -5.34 -5.32 -2.58
C ILE A 49 -6.28 -4.51 -3.44
N GLU A 50 -7.05 -3.65 -2.80
CA GLU A 50 -8.01 -2.78 -3.46
C GLU A 50 -7.74 -1.31 -3.15
N ARG A 51 -8.19 -0.43 -4.03
CA ARG A 51 -8.12 1.00 -3.80
C ARG A 51 -9.23 1.40 -2.82
N LEU A 52 -8.86 2.09 -1.75
CA LEU A 52 -9.81 2.67 -0.82
C LEU A 52 -10.38 3.96 -1.43
N GLU A 53 -11.68 4.00 -1.64
CA GLU A 53 -12.37 5.21 -2.07
C GLU A 53 -12.51 6.17 -0.88
N ILE A 54 -12.07 7.42 -1.09
CA ILE A 54 -12.20 8.48 -0.09
C ILE A 54 -13.46 9.29 -0.43
N PRO A 55 -14.37 9.52 0.54
CA PRO A 55 -15.53 10.38 0.32
C PRO A 55 -15.13 11.77 -0.22
N ALA A 56 -15.90 12.30 -1.17
CA ALA A 56 -15.59 13.56 -1.84
C ALA A 56 -15.35 14.72 -0.86
N ALA A 57 -16.14 14.82 0.22
CA ALA A 57 -15.95 15.84 1.25
C ALA A 57 -14.58 15.77 1.95
N VAL A 58 -14.04 14.57 2.13
CA VAL A 58 -12.68 14.39 2.69
C VAL A 58 -11.63 14.66 1.61
N ALA A 59 -11.87 14.24 0.37
CA ALA A 59 -10.99 14.51 -0.76
C ALA A 59 -10.84 16.02 -1.03
N GLU A 60 -11.90 16.82 -0.90
CA GLU A 60 -11.89 18.28 -1.04
C GLU A 60 -11.04 18.97 0.04
N MET A 61 -10.98 18.41 1.25
CA MET A 61 -10.09 18.89 2.31
C MET A 61 -8.61 18.56 2.03
N MET A 62 -8.34 17.62 1.11
CA MET A 62 -7.00 17.28 0.62
C MET A 62 -6.70 18.09 -0.64
N ALA A 63 -6.53 19.41 -0.51
CA ALA A 63 -6.54 20.42 -1.59
C ALA A 63 -5.41 20.39 -2.69
N ASP A 64 -4.87 19.21 -3.03
CA ASP A 64 -4.05 18.84 -4.22
C ASP A 64 -2.59 19.38 -4.32
N PRO A 65 -1.57 18.63 -4.84
CA PRO A 65 -1.33 18.41 -6.29
C PRO A 65 -0.83 17.00 -6.72
N ASN A 66 -0.78 15.99 -5.84
CA ASN A 66 -0.21 14.65 -6.12
C ASN A 66 -0.99 13.55 -5.38
N VAL A 67 -2.32 13.64 -5.51
CA VAL A 67 -3.38 12.85 -4.86
C VAL A 67 -2.90 11.49 -4.34
N LEU A 68 -2.71 11.42 -3.03
CA LEU A 68 -2.40 10.18 -2.33
C LEU A 68 -3.51 9.18 -2.60
N GLU A 69 -3.12 8.02 -3.14
CA GLU A 69 -3.99 6.87 -3.24
C GLU A 69 -3.81 6.04 -1.97
N PHE A 70 -4.91 5.58 -1.39
CA PHE A 70 -4.88 4.61 -0.32
C PHE A 70 -5.27 3.26 -0.89
N TRP A 71 -4.47 2.25 -0.58
CA TRP A 71 -4.69 0.89 -1.01
C TRP A 71 -4.72 -0.01 0.21
N LEU A 72 -5.64 -0.97 0.22
CA LEU A 72 -5.96 -1.75 1.40
C LEU A 72 -5.86 -3.24 1.12
N HIS A 73 -5.23 -3.97 2.03
CA HIS A 73 -5.38 -5.40 2.15
C HIS A 73 -6.20 -5.71 3.41
N ARG A 74 -7.48 -6.06 3.23
CA ARG A 74 -8.46 -6.25 4.32
C ARG A 74 -8.01 -7.30 5.34
N ASP A 75 -7.73 -8.51 4.86
CA ASP A 75 -7.39 -9.66 5.71
C ASP A 75 -6.08 -9.49 6.48
N ARG A 76 -5.21 -8.60 5.99
CA ARG A 76 -3.94 -8.27 6.64
C ARG A 76 -4.02 -6.99 7.47
N SER A 77 -5.17 -6.33 7.51
CA SER A 77 -5.36 -5.07 8.25
C SER A 77 -4.29 -4.03 7.87
N THR A 78 -3.92 -3.96 6.59
CA THR A 78 -2.78 -3.19 6.09
C THR A 78 -3.25 -2.13 5.10
N VAL A 79 -2.92 -0.86 5.37
CA VAL A 79 -3.15 0.26 4.45
C VAL A 79 -1.81 0.75 3.91
N PHE A 80 -1.74 0.88 2.59
CA PHE A 80 -0.65 1.48 1.85
C PHE A 80 -1.03 2.89 1.44
N MET A 81 -0.09 3.81 1.61
CA MET A 81 -0.20 5.17 1.09
C MET A 81 0.70 5.28 -0.14
N VAL A 82 0.08 5.59 -1.27
CA VAL A 82 0.71 5.51 -2.60
C VAL A 82 0.65 6.88 -3.26
N LYS A 83 1.80 7.35 -3.74
CA LYS A 83 1.91 8.59 -4.51
C LYS A 83 2.00 8.26 -6.00
N PRO A 84 1.09 8.74 -6.85
CA PRO A 84 1.27 8.64 -8.28
C PRO A 84 2.50 9.47 -8.71
N GLN A 85 3.34 8.93 -9.60
CA GLN A 85 4.44 9.63 -10.25
C GLN A 85 4.28 9.54 -11.77
N LYS A 86 5.08 10.31 -12.54
CA LYS A 86 4.94 10.40 -14.01
C LYS A 86 4.95 9.05 -14.73
N ASN A 87 5.74 8.07 -14.26
CA ASN A 87 5.98 6.80 -14.96
C ASN A 87 5.74 5.55 -14.07
N ALA A 88 5.49 5.73 -12.78
CA ALA A 88 5.31 4.66 -11.81
C ALA A 88 4.51 5.18 -10.61
N ARG A 89 4.09 4.29 -9.71
CA ARG A 89 3.56 4.68 -8.40
C ARG A 89 4.62 4.47 -7.32
N LEU A 90 4.67 5.34 -6.32
CA LEU A 90 5.53 5.16 -5.14
C LEU A 90 4.70 4.70 -3.95
N VAL A 91 4.96 3.50 -3.44
CA VAL A 91 4.46 3.07 -2.13
C VAL A 91 5.30 3.76 -1.07
N GLU A 92 4.80 4.87 -0.52
CA GLU A 92 5.56 5.74 0.36
C GLU A 92 5.54 5.22 1.80
N MET A 93 4.37 4.82 2.28
CA MET A 93 4.17 4.35 3.64
C MET A 93 3.23 3.16 3.71
N VAL A 94 3.33 2.43 4.82
CA VAL A 94 2.42 1.35 5.20
C VAL A 94 2.07 1.50 6.67
N MET A 95 0.82 1.19 7.01
CA MET A 95 0.31 1.20 8.37
C MET A 95 -0.60 0.00 8.62
N ASN A 96 -0.51 -0.52 9.84
CA ASN A 96 -1.50 -1.48 10.32
C ASN A 96 -2.69 -0.67 10.83
N GLN A 97 -3.87 -0.96 10.31
CA GLN A 97 -5.11 -0.28 10.66
C GLN A 97 -6.13 -1.34 11.07
N SER A 98 -6.81 -1.15 12.20
CA SER A 98 -7.93 -2.01 12.53
C SER A 98 -9.03 -1.84 11.48
N MET A 99 -9.50 -2.94 10.92
CA MET A 99 -10.64 -2.96 9.99
C MET A 99 -11.99 -2.88 10.71
N ALA A 100 -11.99 -2.91 12.06
CA ALA A 100 -13.21 -2.75 12.83
C ALA A 100 -13.82 -1.36 12.59
N GLY A 101 -15.06 -1.33 12.08
CA GLY A 101 -15.78 -0.11 11.74
C GLY A 101 -15.71 0.28 10.26
N PHE A 102 -14.92 -0.43 9.44
CA PHE A 102 -15.01 -0.30 7.99
C PHE A 102 -16.22 -1.08 7.47
N GLN A 103 -16.97 -0.48 6.55
CA GLN A 103 -18.01 -1.17 5.79
C GLN A 103 -17.46 -1.46 4.40
N PHE A 104 -17.51 -2.73 4.02
CA PHE A 104 -17.06 -3.18 2.72
C PHE A 104 -18.27 -3.67 1.93
N ASP A 105 -18.42 -3.19 0.70
CA ASP A 105 -19.41 -3.76 -0.21
C ASP A 105 -19.01 -5.21 -0.51
N ASN A 106 -19.89 -6.14 -0.13
CA ASN A 106 -19.74 -7.56 -0.45
C ASN A 106 -20.19 -7.82 -1.89
N THR A 107 -19.58 -7.18 -2.87
CA THR A 107 -19.71 -7.53 -4.28
C THR A 107 -18.72 -8.63 -4.64
N ARG A 108 -18.76 -9.75 -3.89
CA ARG A 108 -18.20 -11.02 -4.34
C ARG A 108 -19.39 -11.90 -4.77
N SER A 109 -19.79 -11.77 -6.02
CA SER A 109 -20.63 -12.75 -6.73
C SER A 109 -19.77 -13.66 -7.58
#